data_AF-A0A934ERV6-F1
#
_entry.id   AF-A0A934ERV6-F1
#
_cell.length_a   1.000
_cell.length_b   1.000
_cell.length_c   1.000
_cell.angle_alpha   90.00
_cell.angle_beta   90.00
_cell.angle_gamma   90.00
#
_symmetry.space_group_name_H-M   'P 1'
#
loop_
_entity.id
_entity.type
_entity.pdbx_description
1 polymer ?
#
loop_
_entity_poly.entity_id
_entity_poly.type
_entity_poly.pdbx_seq_one_letter_code
_entity_poly.pdbx_strand_id
1 'polypeptide(L)'
;MKIFIIEKSKSRVFLFLILLSVFLPSNETVFAYQNVPAAVNLESEVGGSALSPEEVVQRVRNAGLKVAIFADKDTNKVEYGLFPLRNLIKKAEERESITRYGAQQYINRIENIASQNPDMVILHGAETVPFYYWEGSVFSGLTIKNFHKNILVFGLEKAEDYENLPSVSHKKSFEFSINCLISLWPIIVIVLGFLAFSYKKRCSYSYLVTSSGAGGEIKFYKPPKLKWLGVLLMVGGIVFLVNNYPFCNHKFDQ
;
A
#
# COMPACT_ATOMS: atom_id res chain seq x y z
N MET A 1 48.11 -48.80 51.86
CA MET A 1 48.68 -48.40 50.56
C MET A 1 48.02 -49.13 49.36
N LYS A 2 46.68 -49.25 49.31
CA LYS A 2 45.95 -49.83 48.14
C LYS A 2 44.83 -48.93 47.61
N ILE A 3 44.30 -48.04 48.45
CA ILE A 3 43.19 -47.12 48.11
C ILE A 3 43.64 -46.00 47.16
N PHE A 4 44.85 -45.44 47.36
CA PHE A 4 45.40 -44.34 46.57
C PHE A 4 45.71 -44.69 45.09
N ILE A 5 45.90 -45.97 44.77
CA ILE A 5 46.24 -46.42 43.40
C ILE A 5 44.97 -46.50 42.53
N ILE A 6 43.83 -46.83 43.13
CA ILE A 6 42.55 -47.01 42.42
C ILE A 6 41.97 -45.68 41.96
N GLU A 7 42.12 -44.62 42.75
CA GLU A 7 41.65 -43.26 42.42
C GLU A 7 42.41 -42.65 41.22
N LYS A 8 43.73 -42.85 41.18
CA LYS A 8 44.60 -42.34 40.10
C LYS A 8 44.29 -42.99 38.74
N SER A 9 43.83 -44.25 38.76
CA SER A 9 43.38 -44.99 37.57
C SER A 9 42.06 -44.44 37.01
N LYS A 10 41.07 -44.19 37.89
CA LYS A 10 39.77 -43.62 37.49
C LYS A 10 39.91 -42.22 36.89
N SER A 11 40.79 -41.39 37.45
CA SER A 11 41.09 -40.05 36.92
C SER A 11 41.71 -40.09 35.52
N ARG A 12 42.61 -41.06 35.25
CA ARG A 12 43.22 -41.23 33.92
C ARG A 12 42.22 -41.73 32.88
N VAL A 13 41.34 -42.65 33.25
CA VAL A 13 40.26 -43.12 32.37
C VAL A 13 39.28 -41.99 32.05
N PHE A 14 38.92 -41.19 33.06
CA PHE A 14 38.06 -40.03 32.87
C PHE A 14 38.70 -38.97 31.95
N LEU A 15 39.98 -38.68 32.15
CA LEU A 15 40.73 -37.75 31.29
C LEU A 15 40.85 -38.28 29.85
N PHE A 16 41.05 -39.59 29.70
CA PHE A 16 41.11 -40.26 28.39
C PHE A 16 39.76 -40.23 27.68
N LEU A 17 38.65 -40.42 28.39
CA LEU A 17 37.30 -40.30 27.84
C LEU A 17 36.95 -38.86 27.44
N ILE A 18 37.37 -37.86 28.22
CA ILE A 18 37.25 -36.45 27.84
C ILE A 18 38.07 -36.17 26.59
N LEU A 19 39.34 -36.62 26.54
CA LEU A 19 40.17 -36.46 25.35
C LEU A 19 39.53 -37.13 24.13
N LEU A 20 38.99 -38.35 24.29
CA LEU A 20 38.31 -39.08 23.22
C LEU A 20 37.07 -38.33 22.73
N SER A 21 36.34 -37.64 23.61
CA SER A 21 35.18 -36.83 23.22
C SER A 21 35.55 -35.57 22.42
N VAL A 22 36.76 -35.04 22.59
CA VAL A 22 37.30 -33.92 21.79
C VAL A 22 37.71 -34.37 20.38
N PHE A 23 38.03 -35.65 20.20
CA PHE A 23 38.38 -36.24 18.89
C PHE A 23 37.20 -36.88 18.16
N LEU A 24 35.98 -36.83 18.73
CA LEU A 24 34.79 -37.19 17.97
C LEU A 24 34.59 -36.12 16.88
N PRO A 25 34.66 -36.47 15.58
CA PRO A 25 34.40 -35.52 14.53
C PRO A 25 32.98 -35.00 14.72
N SER A 26 32.85 -33.70 14.97
CA SER A 26 31.58 -33.02 14.83
C SER A 26 31.14 -33.19 13.38
N ASN A 27 30.11 -34.00 13.13
CA ASN A 27 29.42 -34.05 11.85
C ASN A 27 28.65 -32.73 11.64
N GLU A 28 29.37 -31.61 11.59
CA GLU A 28 28.84 -30.43 10.95
C GLU A 28 28.90 -30.72 9.45
N THR A 29 27.74 -31.06 8.88
CA THR A 29 27.54 -31.03 7.44
C THR A 29 27.73 -29.59 7.00
N VAL A 30 28.96 -29.23 6.65
CA VAL A 30 29.25 -27.99 5.94
C VAL A 30 28.59 -28.13 4.57
N PHE A 31 27.39 -27.54 4.43
CA PHE A 31 26.76 -27.42 3.12
C PHE A 31 27.65 -26.53 2.27
N ALA A 32 28.39 -27.14 1.34
CA ALA A 32 29.13 -26.40 0.35
C ALA A 32 28.12 -25.68 -0.55
N TYR A 33 28.11 -24.34 -0.50
CA TYR A 33 27.28 -23.54 -1.38
C TYR A 33 27.71 -23.76 -2.83
N GLN A 34 26.77 -24.19 -3.68
CA GLN A 34 27.00 -24.32 -5.11
C GLN A 34 26.63 -23.03 -5.81
N ASN A 35 27.53 -22.49 -6.64
CA ASN A 35 27.20 -21.40 -7.54
C ASN A 35 26.31 -21.93 -8.66
N VAL A 36 25.09 -21.40 -8.77
CA VAL A 36 24.16 -21.75 -9.84
C VAL A 36 23.84 -20.49 -10.65
N PRO A 37 24.08 -20.49 -11.97
CA PRO A 37 23.79 -19.33 -12.80
C PRO A 37 22.26 -19.14 -12.89
N ALA A 38 21.82 -17.91 -12.59
CA ALA A 38 20.43 -17.54 -12.43
C ALA A 38 20.05 -16.34 -13.29
N ALA A 39 18.84 -16.39 -13.86
CA ALA A 39 18.17 -15.21 -14.38
C ALA A 39 17.18 -14.70 -13.33
N VAL A 40 17.34 -13.44 -12.94
CA VAL A 40 16.53 -12.77 -11.91
C VAL A 40 15.88 -11.55 -12.54
N ASN A 41 14.73 -11.14 -11.97
CA ASN A 41 13.93 -10.02 -12.45
C ASN A 41 13.34 -10.27 -13.84
N LEU A 42 12.73 -11.44 -14.03
CA LEU A 42 12.10 -11.83 -15.28
C LEU A 42 10.64 -11.34 -15.31
N GLU A 43 10.28 -10.61 -16.36
CA GLU A 43 8.90 -10.17 -16.62
C GLU A 43 8.23 -11.02 -17.71
N SER A 44 6.98 -11.38 -17.49
CA SER A 44 6.08 -12.07 -18.41
C SER A 44 4.89 -11.19 -18.80
N GLU A 45 4.00 -11.72 -19.62
CA GLU A 45 2.72 -11.10 -19.98
C GLU A 45 1.87 -10.73 -18.76
N VAL A 46 2.04 -11.42 -17.63
CA VAL A 46 1.37 -11.08 -16.38
C VAL A 46 1.82 -9.71 -15.86
N GLY A 47 3.12 -9.39 -15.96
CA GLY A 47 3.68 -8.07 -15.63
C GLY A 47 3.63 -7.04 -16.76
N GLY A 48 3.10 -7.41 -17.93
CA GLY A 48 2.99 -6.55 -19.12
C GLY A 48 4.11 -6.68 -20.15
N SER A 49 4.95 -7.72 -20.05
CA SER A 49 5.90 -8.11 -21.09
C SER A 49 5.19 -8.82 -22.26
N ALA A 50 5.87 -8.99 -23.40
CA ALA A 50 5.29 -9.63 -24.58
C ALA A 50 5.31 -11.17 -24.54
N LEU A 51 6.04 -11.76 -23.59
CA LEU A 51 6.29 -13.21 -23.55
C LEU A 51 5.46 -13.89 -22.49
N SER A 52 4.97 -15.09 -22.79
CA SER A 52 4.31 -15.92 -21.78
C SER A 52 5.34 -16.41 -20.74
N PRO A 53 4.93 -16.76 -19.51
CA PRO A 53 5.82 -17.37 -18.52
C PRO A 53 6.54 -18.62 -19.04
N GLU A 54 5.87 -19.44 -19.85
CA GLU A 54 6.43 -20.63 -20.47
C GLU A 54 7.56 -20.27 -21.46
N GLU A 55 7.34 -19.25 -22.30
CA GLU A 55 8.36 -18.75 -23.23
C GLU A 55 9.56 -18.16 -22.51
N VAL A 56 9.34 -17.44 -21.41
CA VAL A 56 10.39 -16.89 -20.55
C VAL A 56 11.26 -18.03 -20.00
N VAL A 57 10.65 -19.07 -19.41
CA VAL A 57 11.39 -20.24 -18.91
C VAL A 57 12.17 -20.93 -20.03
N GLN A 58 11.57 -21.08 -21.22
CA GLN A 58 12.26 -21.69 -22.35
C GLN A 58 13.48 -20.88 -22.79
N ARG A 59 13.42 -19.54 -22.77
CA ARG A 59 14.58 -18.69 -23.06
C ARG A 59 15.68 -18.84 -22.01
N VAL A 60 15.32 -18.86 -20.73
CA VAL A 60 16.28 -19.08 -19.63
C VAL A 60 16.97 -20.43 -19.78
N ARG A 61 16.20 -21.49 -20.07
CA ARG A 61 16.73 -22.83 -20.36
C ARG A 61 17.67 -22.83 -21.56
N ASN A 62 17.26 -22.23 -22.68
CA ASN A 62 18.06 -22.16 -23.90
C ASN A 62 19.38 -21.40 -23.70
N ALA A 63 19.43 -20.47 -22.74
CA ALA A 63 20.65 -19.79 -22.33
C ALA A 63 21.56 -20.63 -21.41
N GLY A 64 21.19 -21.88 -21.10
CA GLY A 64 21.95 -22.78 -20.24
C GLY A 64 21.83 -22.47 -18.74
N LEU A 65 20.89 -21.61 -18.35
CA LEU A 65 20.68 -21.22 -16.96
C LEU A 65 19.77 -22.23 -16.26
N LYS A 66 19.98 -22.41 -14.95
CA LYS A 66 19.27 -23.41 -14.14
C LYS A 66 18.29 -22.80 -13.14
N VAL A 67 18.26 -21.48 -13.01
CA VAL A 67 17.34 -20.76 -12.12
C VAL A 67 16.65 -19.64 -12.89
N ALA A 68 15.32 -19.58 -12.79
CA ALA A 68 14.48 -18.50 -13.31
C ALA A 68 13.66 -17.90 -12.18
N ILE A 69 13.85 -16.61 -11.90
CA ILE A 69 13.09 -15.90 -10.85
C ILE A 69 12.25 -14.82 -11.53
N PHE A 70 10.93 -15.04 -11.54
CA PHE A 70 9.96 -14.07 -12.01
C PHE A 70 9.82 -12.91 -11.03
N ALA A 71 9.67 -11.71 -11.57
CA ALA A 71 9.37 -10.50 -10.83
C ALA A 71 8.37 -9.65 -11.63
N ASP A 72 7.20 -10.24 -11.91
CA ASP A 72 6.13 -9.52 -12.57
C ASP A 72 5.63 -8.37 -11.67
N LYS A 73 5.11 -7.31 -12.26
CA LYS A 73 4.63 -6.16 -11.51
C LYS A 73 3.46 -6.55 -10.62
N ASP A 74 3.58 -6.32 -9.33
CA ASP A 74 2.51 -6.52 -8.33
C ASP A 74 1.26 -5.72 -8.72
N THR A 75 1.46 -4.42 -8.94
CA THR A 75 0.46 -3.50 -9.48
C THR A 75 1.07 -2.66 -10.58
N ASN A 76 0.31 -2.38 -11.62
CA ASN A 76 0.73 -1.47 -12.68
C ASN A 76 -0.37 -0.44 -12.92
N LYS A 77 -0.63 0.36 -11.88
CA LYS A 77 -1.69 1.36 -11.87
C LYS A 77 -1.15 2.70 -11.39
N VAL A 78 -1.44 3.74 -12.17
CA VAL A 78 -1.13 5.13 -11.82
C VAL A 78 -2.40 5.95 -11.80
N GLU A 79 -2.59 6.76 -10.76
CA GLU A 79 -3.76 7.61 -10.58
C GLU A 79 -3.37 9.07 -10.38
N TYR A 80 -4.10 9.99 -11.02
CA TYR A 80 -4.00 11.43 -10.79
C TYR A 80 -5.36 12.00 -10.38
N GLY A 81 -5.43 12.58 -9.19
CA GLY A 81 -6.62 13.26 -8.66
C GLY A 81 -6.60 14.77 -8.90
N LEU A 82 -7.72 15.31 -9.39
CA LEU A 82 -7.88 16.75 -9.65
C LEU A 82 -8.32 17.51 -8.39
N PHE A 83 -7.59 18.55 -8.01
CA PHE A 83 -7.99 19.46 -6.93
C PHE A 83 -9.23 20.28 -7.31
N PRO A 84 -10.19 20.54 -6.40
CA PRO A 84 -10.25 20.19 -4.97
C PRO A 84 -10.94 18.86 -4.65
N LEU A 85 -11.20 18.03 -5.66
CA LEU A 85 -11.95 16.77 -5.52
C LEU A 85 -11.05 15.58 -5.87
N ARG A 86 -9.82 15.55 -5.33
CA ARG A 86 -8.77 14.61 -5.75
C ARG A 86 -9.18 13.14 -5.56
N ASN A 87 -10.10 12.89 -4.64
CA ASN A 87 -10.59 11.55 -4.34
C ASN A 87 -11.82 11.13 -5.15
N LEU A 88 -12.53 12.08 -5.77
CA LEU A 88 -13.74 11.82 -6.55
C LEU A 88 -13.49 11.92 -8.06
N ILE A 89 -12.70 12.92 -8.48
CA ILE A 89 -12.37 13.15 -9.89
C ILE A 89 -10.91 12.72 -10.10
N LYS A 90 -10.75 11.47 -10.53
CA LYS A 90 -9.46 10.85 -10.80
C LYS A 90 -9.38 10.40 -12.25
N LYS A 91 -8.19 10.49 -12.83
CA LYS A 91 -7.80 9.74 -14.02
C LYS A 91 -6.88 8.62 -13.59
N ALA A 92 -7.22 7.38 -13.95
CA ALA A 92 -6.42 6.20 -13.66
C ALA A 92 -6.02 5.53 -14.98
N GLU A 93 -4.78 5.04 -15.03
CA GLU A 93 -4.31 4.13 -16.07
C GLU A 93 -3.84 2.85 -15.37
N GLU A 94 -4.40 1.72 -15.78
CA GLU A 94 -4.10 0.41 -15.22
C GLU A 94 -3.71 -0.54 -16.35
N ARG A 95 -2.60 -1.24 -16.15
CA ARG A 95 -2.01 -2.18 -17.11
C ARG A 95 -1.89 -3.56 -16.47
N GLU A 96 -1.39 -4.52 -17.25
CA GLU A 96 -1.17 -5.88 -16.77
C GLU A 96 -0.25 -5.92 -15.55
N SER A 97 -0.68 -6.69 -14.56
CA SER A 97 -0.03 -6.89 -13.27
C SER A 97 -0.57 -8.14 -12.58
N ILE A 98 0.16 -8.64 -11.58
CA ILE A 98 -0.25 -9.78 -10.75
C ILE A 98 -1.61 -9.52 -10.10
N THR A 99 -1.85 -8.31 -9.59
CA THR A 99 -3.14 -7.94 -8.98
C THR A 99 -4.31 -8.06 -9.97
N ARG A 100 -4.10 -7.68 -11.23
CA ARG A 100 -5.12 -7.76 -12.28
C ARG A 100 -5.36 -9.19 -12.77
N TYR A 101 -4.29 -9.98 -12.87
CA TYR A 101 -4.34 -11.39 -13.24
C TYR A 101 -4.92 -12.28 -12.13
N GLY A 102 -4.69 -11.91 -10.88
CA GLY A 102 -5.05 -12.65 -9.68
C GLY A 102 -3.85 -13.42 -9.11
N ALA A 103 -3.47 -13.08 -7.87
CA ALA A 103 -2.27 -13.64 -7.23
C ALA A 103 -2.28 -15.17 -7.14
N GLN A 104 -3.41 -15.79 -6.79
CA GLN A 104 -3.49 -17.26 -6.75
C GLN A 104 -3.29 -17.90 -8.12
N GLN A 105 -3.83 -17.28 -9.18
CA GLN A 105 -3.68 -17.78 -10.55
C GLN A 105 -2.23 -17.65 -11.00
N TYR A 106 -1.58 -16.55 -10.64
CA TYR A 106 -0.16 -16.31 -10.89
C TYR A 106 0.71 -17.40 -10.25
N ILE A 107 0.55 -17.62 -8.94
CA ILE A 107 1.28 -18.64 -8.18
C ILE A 107 1.10 -20.01 -8.84
N ASN A 108 -0.15 -20.44 -9.02
CA ASN A 108 -0.47 -21.75 -9.59
C ASN A 108 0.14 -21.94 -10.98
N ARG A 109 0.15 -20.89 -11.82
CA ARG A 109 0.71 -20.97 -13.18
C ARG A 109 2.22 -21.18 -13.13
N ILE A 110 2.94 -20.40 -12.32
CA ILE A 110 4.40 -20.53 -12.22
C ILE A 110 4.79 -21.85 -11.54
N GLU A 111 4.08 -22.28 -10.50
CA GLU A 111 4.31 -23.58 -9.84
C GLU A 111 4.04 -24.75 -10.78
N ASN A 112 2.99 -24.68 -11.60
CA ASN A 112 2.73 -25.70 -12.62
C ASN A 112 3.88 -25.76 -13.64
N ILE A 113 4.39 -24.61 -14.08
CA ILE A 113 5.57 -24.57 -14.96
C ILE A 113 6.80 -25.15 -14.25
N ALA A 114 7.03 -24.83 -12.98
CA ALA A 114 8.10 -25.41 -12.18
C ALA A 114 8.01 -26.95 -12.13
N SER A 115 6.80 -27.49 -11.89
CA SER A 115 6.56 -28.94 -11.86
C SER A 115 6.86 -29.65 -13.18
N GLN A 116 6.66 -28.97 -14.31
CA GLN A 116 6.93 -29.47 -15.65
C GLN A 116 8.42 -29.37 -16.03
N ASN A 117 9.22 -28.65 -15.25
CA ASN A 117 10.62 -28.38 -15.52
C ASN A 117 11.50 -28.73 -14.30
N PRO A 118 11.51 -30.01 -13.86
CA PRO A 118 12.17 -30.43 -12.62
C PRO A 118 13.70 -30.28 -12.63
N ASP A 119 14.30 -30.03 -13.79
CA ASP A 119 15.73 -29.77 -13.95
C ASP A 119 16.13 -28.29 -13.72
N MET A 120 15.16 -27.43 -13.41
CA MET A 120 15.31 -26.00 -13.17
C MET A 120 14.66 -25.58 -11.85
N VAL A 121 15.22 -24.57 -11.20
CA VAL A 121 14.57 -23.87 -10.08
C VAL A 121 13.80 -22.68 -10.64
N ILE A 122 12.48 -22.72 -10.53
CA ILE A 122 11.60 -21.67 -11.04
C ILE A 122 10.82 -21.09 -9.87
N LEU A 123 10.98 -19.80 -9.63
CA LEU A 123 10.37 -19.08 -8.51
C LEU A 123 9.50 -17.95 -9.02
N HIS A 124 8.32 -17.81 -8.42
CA HIS A 124 7.50 -16.63 -8.57
C HIS A 124 7.92 -15.54 -7.57
N GLY A 125 7.70 -14.31 -7.96
CA GLY A 125 8.03 -13.12 -7.20
C GLY A 125 7.29 -11.92 -7.74
N ALA A 126 7.50 -10.78 -7.12
CA ALA A 126 6.86 -9.53 -7.51
C ALA A 126 7.85 -8.39 -7.56
N GLU A 127 7.67 -7.52 -8.55
CA GLU A 127 8.20 -6.17 -8.55
C GLU A 127 7.10 -5.22 -8.04
N THR A 128 7.31 -4.59 -6.88
CA THR A 128 6.32 -3.67 -6.29
C THR A 128 6.80 -2.23 -6.32
N VAL A 129 5.86 -1.29 -6.50
CA VAL A 129 6.10 0.14 -6.54
C VAL A 129 5.57 0.76 -5.23
N PRO A 130 6.42 0.95 -4.22
CA PRO A 130 5.98 1.37 -2.89
C PRO A 130 5.47 2.80 -2.85
N PHE A 131 6.03 3.70 -3.67
CA PHE A 131 5.64 5.10 -3.67
C PHE A 131 5.93 5.84 -4.99
N TYR A 132 4.97 6.65 -5.44
CA TYR A 132 5.15 7.64 -6.52
C TYR A 132 4.32 8.89 -6.24
N TYR A 133 4.72 10.03 -6.81
CA TYR A 133 3.96 11.28 -6.76
C TYR A 133 4.01 12.03 -8.08
N TRP A 134 3.09 12.98 -8.24
CA TRP A 134 3.00 13.85 -9.41
C TRP A 134 3.62 15.21 -9.13
N GLU A 135 4.52 15.64 -10.01
CA GLU A 135 5.10 16.98 -10.02
C GLU A 135 4.50 17.80 -11.17
N GLY A 136 4.25 19.09 -10.91
CA GLY A 136 3.74 20.04 -11.90
C GLY A 136 2.23 20.31 -11.78
N SER A 137 1.60 20.69 -12.89
CA SER A 137 0.20 21.07 -12.93
C SER A 137 -0.47 20.61 -14.23
N VAL A 138 -1.79 20.51 -14.22
CA VAL A 138 -2.57 20.11 -15.41
C VAL A 138 -2.33 21.08 -16.59
N PHE A 139 -2.06 22.35 -16.31
CA PHE A 139 -1.85 23.38 -17.34
C PHE A 139 -0.41 23.45 -17.86
N SER A 140 0.57 23.07 -17.03
CA SER A 140 2.00 23.16 -17.36
C SER A 140 2.65 21.80 -17.70
N GLY A 141 1.88 20.72 -17.60
CA GLY A 141 2.38 19.35 -17.71
C GLY A 141 2.57 18.70 -16.34
N LEU A 142 2.29 17.40 -16.31
CA LEU A 142 2.42 16.53 -15.15
C LEU A 142 3.51 15.50 -15.40
N THR A 143 4.40 15.33 -14.43
CA THR A 143 5.48 14.33 -14.47
C THR A 143 5.37 13.40 -13.27
N ILE A 144 5.43 12.09 -13.50
CA ILE A 144 5.48 11.10 -12.42
C ILE A 144 6.92 11.01 -11.90
N LYS A 145 7.09 11.06 -10.58
CA LYS A 145 8.37 10.87 -9.89
C LYS A 145 8.36 9.58 -9.08
N ASN A 146 9.54 9.00 -8.90
CA ASN A 146 9.78 7.79 -8.11
C ASN A 146 9.09 6.49 -8.60
N PHE A 147 8.39 6.52 -9.73
CA PHE A 147 7.69 5.34 -10.26
C PHE A 147 8.59 4.11 -10.54
N HIS A 148 9.89 4.33 -10.75
CA HIS A 148 10.87 3.25 -11.00
C HIS A 148 11.72 2.91 -9.78
N LYS A 149 11.33 3.34 -8.58
CA LYS A 149 11.98 2.96 -7.32
C LYS A 149 11.32 1.69 -6.78
N ASN A 150 11.59 0.59 -7.47
CA ASN A 150 10.88 -0.66 -7.28
C ASN A 150 11.60 -1.57 -6.29
N ILE A 151 10.83 -2.43 -5.63
CA ILE A 151 11.35 -3.45 -4.71
C ILE A 151 11.01 -4.82 -5.30
N LEU A 152 12.02 -5.70 -5.33
CA LEU A 152 11.83 -7.09 -5.70
C LEU A 152 11.56 -7.92 -4.44
N VAL A 153 10.50 -8.72 -4.49
CA VAL A 153 10.08 -9.57 -3.38
C VAL A 153 9.93 -10.99 -3.88
N PHE A 154 10.55 -11.93 -3.16
CA PHE A 154 10.59 -13.35 -3.50
C PHE A 154 10.22 -14.19 -2.27
N GLY A 155 9.78 -15.43 -2.49
CA GLY A 155 9.43 -16.34 -1.39
C GLY A 155 8.08 -16.03 -0.75
N LEU A 156 7.16 -15.44 -1.51
CA LEU A 156 5.76 -15.25 -1.11
C LEU A 156 4.99 -16.51 -1.43
N GLU A 157 4.47 -17.23 -0.44
CA GLU A 157 3.84 -18.55 -0.65
C GLU A 157 2.33 -18.44 -0.87
N LYS A 158 1.69 -17.42 -0.29
CA LYS A 158 0.23 -17.28 -0.32
C LYS A 158 -0.18 -16.12 -1.22
N ALA A 159 -1.34 -16.24 -1.85
CA ALA A 159 -1.95 -15.14 -2.60
C ALA A 159 -2.14 -13.88 -1.72
N GLU A 160 -2.47 -14.09 -0.44
CA GLU A 160 -2.60 -13.04 0.57
C GLU A 160 -1.31 -12.23 0.76
N ASP A 161 -0.13 -12.84 0.58
CA ASP A 161 1.15 -12.15 0.73
C ASP A 161 1.33 -11.10 -0.38
N TYR A 162 0.90 -11.43 -1.60
CA TYR A 162 0.89 -10.49 -2.73
C TYR A 162 -0.11 -9.35 -2.50
N GLU A 163 -1.31 -9.65 -1.99
CA GLU A 163 -2.34 -8.63 -1.73
C GLU A 163 -1.99 -7.62 -0.63
N ASN A 164 -0.98 -7.94 0.19
CA ASN A 164 -0.52 -7.11 1.30
C ASN A 164 0.85 -6.48 1.02
N LEU A 165 1.38 -6.60 -0.21
CA LEU A 165 2.62 -5.93 -0.58
C LEU A 165 2.48 -4.41 -0.41
N PRO A 166 3.56 -3.72 -0.02
CA PRO A 166 3.55 -2.28 0.08
C PRO A 166 3.51 -1.67 -1.33
N SER A 167 2.31 -1.51 -1.87
CA SER A 167 2.05 -0.81 -3.13
C SER A 167 1.02 0.29 -2.94
N VAL A 168 1.30 1.45 -3.54
CA VAL A 168 0.42 2.63 -3.58
C VAL A 168 -0.97 2.32 -4.14
N SER A 169 -1.05 1.32 -5.02
CA SER A 169 -2.27 1.00 -5.77
C SER A 169 -3.14 -0.06 -5.10
N HIS A 170 -2.72 -0.61 -3.96
CA HIS A 170 -3.56 -1.50 -3.17
C HIS A 170 -4.57 -0.73 -2.33
N LYS A 171 -5.83 -1.21 -2.33
CA LYS A 171 -6.94 -0.57 -1.60
C LYS A 171 -6.98 -0.89 -0.10
N LYS A 172 -6.21 -1.89 0.37
CA LYS A 172 -6.30 -2.43 1.74
C LYS A 172 -5.42 -1.71 2.77
N SER A 173 -4.73 -0.66 2.39
CA SER A 173 -3.71 -0.03 3.21
C SER A 173 -4.28 1.10 4.07
N PHE A 174 -5.30 0.88 4.92
CA PHE A 174 -5.77 1.90 5.88
C PHE A 174 -5.44 1.49 7.30
N GLU A 175 -4.79 2.38 8.05
CA GLU A 175 -4.59 2.18 9.49
C GLU A 175 -5.47 3.16 10.27
N PHE A 176 -6.22 2.61 11.22
CA PHE A 176 -7.03 3.43 12.11
C PHE A 176 -6.10 4.19 13.07
N SER A 177 -6.20 5.51 13.05
CA SER A 177 -5.45 6.42 13.93
C SER A 177 -6.36 7.54 14.41
N ILE A 178 -5.97 8.25 15.47
CA ILE A 178 -6.70 9.44 15.97
C ILE A 178 -6.83 10.49 14.85
N ASN A 179 -5.88 10.52 13.92
CA ASN A 179 -5.94 11.38 12.74
C ASN A 179 -7.18 11.12 11.89
N CYS A 180 -7.71 9.88 11.85
CA CYS A 180 -8.98 9.59 11.18
C CYS A 180 -10.14 10.42 11.74
N LEU A 181 -10.18 10.62 13.05
CA LEU A 181 -11.21 11.43 13.71
C LEU A 181 -10.98 12.92 13.45
N ILE A 182 -9.71 13.37 13.43
CA ILE A 182 -9.37 14.75 13.11
C ILE A 182 -9.76 15.08 11.67
N SER A 183 -9.60 14.16 10.72
CA SER A 183 -10.02 14.32 9.32
C SER A 183 -11.53 14.57 9.15
N LEU A 184 -12.35 14.28 10.17
CA LEU A 184 -13.78 14.57 10.21
C LEU A 184 -14.12 16.00 10.69
N TRP A 185 -13.14 16.87 10.94
CA TRP A 185 -13.35 18.27 11.28
C TRP A 185 -14.34 19.04 10.36
N PRO A 186 -14.49 18.73 9.06
CA PRO A 186 -15.47 19.43 8.22
C PRO A 186 -16.91 19.23 8.70
N ILE A 187 -17.22 18.15 9.43
CA ILE A 187 -18.53 17.93 10.04
C ILE A 187 -18.87 19.07 11.01
N ILE A 188 -17.90 19.53 11.81
CA ILE A 188 -18.10 20.65 12.74
C ILE A 188 -18.45 21.92 11.98
N VAL A 189 -17.80 22.18 10.84
CA VAL A 189 -18.09 23.33 9.98
C VAL A 189 -19.51 23.26 9.41
N ILE A 190 -19.94 22.08 8.96
CA ILE A 190 -21.31 21.86 8.46
C ILE A 190 -22.33 22.14 9.57
N VAL A 191 -22.10 21.64 10.78
CA VAL A 191 -22.99 21.86 11.94
C VAL A 191 -23.06 23.36 12.28
N LEU A 192 -21.93 24.06 12.34
CA LEU A 192 -21.91 25.51 12.59
C LEU A 192 -22.63 26.28 11.47
N GLY A 193 -22.46 25.87 10.22
CA GLY A 193 -23.19 26.42 9.08
C GLY A 193 -24.70 26.23 9.18
N PHE A 194 -25.14 25.03 9.59
CA PHE A 194 -26.55 24.72 9.84
C PHE A 194 -27.15 25.55 10.98
N LEU A 195 -26.42 25.72 12.08
CA LEU A 195 -26.83 26.55 13.21
C LEU A 195 -26.96 28.03 12.80
N ALA A 196 -25.99 28.55 12.04
CA ALA A 196 -26.02 29.92 11.51
C ALA A 196 -27.19 30.14 10.52
N PHE A 197 -27.48 29.15 9.68
CA PHE A 197 -28.63 29.17 8.78
C PHE A 197 -29.97 29.13 9.54
N SER A 198 -30.04 28.32 10.60
CA SER A 198 -31.23 28.15 11.45
C SER A 198 -31.46 29.31 12.42
N TYR A 199 -30.46 30.18 12.60
CA TYR A 199 -30.54 31.32 13.50
C TYR A 199 -31.58 32.34 13.02
N LYS A 200 -32.67 32.47 13.78
CA LYS A 200 -33.70 33.50 13.58
C LYS A 200 -33.35 34.74 14.41
N LYS A 201 -32.89 35.80 13.76
CA LYS A 201 -32.74 37.12 14.41
C LYS A 201 -34.14 37.72 14.63
N ARG A 202 -34.45 38.22 15.83
CA ARG A 202 -35.71 38.97 16.07
C ARG A 202 -35.73 40.21 15.17
N CYS A 203 -36.78 40.37 14.37
CA CYS A 203 -36.96 41.55 13.52
C CYS A 203 -37.15 42.79 14.40
N SER A 204 -36.47 43.89 14.05
CA SER A 204 -36.74 45.21 14.60
C SER A 204 -37.78 45.88 13.70
N TYR A 205 -38.91 46.29 14.29
CA TYR A 205 -39.98 47.00 13.62
C TYR A 205 -39.54 48.45 13.38
N SER A 206 -39.72 48.95 12.16
CA SER A 206 -39.61 50.37 11.84
C SER A 206 -41.00 50.85 11.43
N TYR A 207 -41.55 51.79 12.19
CA TYR A 207 -42.82 52.44 11.91
C TYR A 207 -42.57 53.67 11.02
N LEU A 208 -43.22 53.75 9.87
CA LEU A 208 -43.32 54.99 9.10
C LEU A 208 -44.60 55.70 9.53
N VAL A 209 -44.44 56.81 10.26
CA VAL A 209 -45.56 57.69 10.60
C VAL A 209 -45.87 58.55 9.39
N THR A 210 -46.98 58.29 8.71
CA THR A 210 -47.54 59.19 7.70
C THR A 210 -48.35 60.28 8.40
N SER A 211 -48.32 61.51 7.86
CA SER A 211 -48.95 62.71 8.42
C SER A 211 -50.49 62.65 8.52
N SER A 212 -51.11 61.56 8.06
CA SER A 212 -52.56 61.33 8.02
C SER A 212 -53.05 60.27 9.03
N GLY A 213 -52.20 59.80 9.95
CA GLY A 213 -52.61 58.90 11.03
C GLY A 213 -52.89 57.44 10.62
N ALA A 214 -52.82 57.12 9.32
CA ALA A 214 -52.89 55.75 8.81
C ALA A 214 -51.47 55.20 8.60
N GLY A 215 -50.82 54.77 9.68
CA GLY A 215 -49.51 54.11 9.63
C GLY A 215 -49.64 52.67 9.12
N GLY A 216 -49.09 52.38 7.94
CA GLY A 216 -48.97 51.02 7.42
C GLY A 216 -47.61 50.41 7.80
N GLU A 217 -47.60 49.18 8.33
CA GLU A 217 -46.37 48.43 8.58
C GLU A 217 -45.73 47.96 7.27
N ILE A 218 -44.54 48.46 6.92
CA ILE A 218 -43.75 47.90 5.81
C ILE A 218 -42.75 46.89 6.37
N LYS A 219 -43.00 45.60 6.14
CA LYS A 219 -42.11 44.50 6.55
C LYS A 219 -40.97 44.34 5.55
N PHE A 220 -39.83 44.99 5.78
CA PHE A 220 -38.60 44.69 5.04
C PHE A 220 -37.90 43.46 5.63
N TYR A 221 -38.13 42.29 5.01
CA TYR A 221 -37.39 41.07 5.32
C TYR A 221 -36.05 41.08 4.58
N LYS A 222 -35.02 41.71 5.16
CA LYS A 222 -33.65 41.43 4.70
C LYS A 222 -33.27 40.04 5.21
N PRO A 223 -33.02 39.03 4.34
CA PRO A 223 -32.45 37.78 4.83
C PRO A 223 -31.16 38.13 5.57
N PRO A 224 -30.99 37.72 6.83
CA PRO A 224 -29.82 38.11 7.59
C PRO A 224 -28.59 37.56 6.85
N LYS A 225 -27.54 38.38 6.68
CA LYS A 225 -26.26 37.97 6.07
C LYS A 225 -25.73 36.64 6.63
N LEU A 226 -26.11 36.33 7.88
CA LEU A 226 -25.83 35.09 8.58
C LEU A 226 -26.39 33.82 7.90
N LYS A 227 -27.53 33.90 7.20
CA LYS A 227 -28.08 32.75 6.45
C LYS A 227 -27.22 32.38 5.25
N TRP A 228 -26.77 33.39 4.49
CA TRP A 228 -25.86 33.18 3.37
C TRP A 228 -24.49 32.66 3.84
N LEU A 229 -23.99 33.19 4.97
CA LEU A 229 -22.79 32.64 5.61
C LEU A 229 -22.99 31.17 6.00
N GLY A 230 -24.15 30.81 6.57
CA GLY A 230 -24.49 29.43 6.92
C GLY A 230 -24.48 28.48 5.72
N VAL A 231 -25.06 28.91 4.59
CA VAL A 231 -25.03 28.14 3.33
C VAL A 231 -23.60 27.96 2.83
N LEU A 232 -22.78 29.01 2.83
CA LEU A 232 -21.37 28.93 2.40
C LEU A 232 -20.56 27.97 3.27
N LEU A 233 -20.77 28.00 4.60
CA LEU A 233 -20.11 27.08 5.52
C LEU A 233 -20.53 25.63 5.30
N MET A 234 -21.82 25.37 5.07
CA MET A 234 -22.30 24.02 4.75
C MET A 234 -21.69 23.51 3.43
N VAL A 235 -21.71 24.31 2.37
CA VAL A 235 -21.14 23.92 1.06
C VAL A 235 -19.63 23.69 1.18
N GLY A 236 -18.90 24.62 1.79
CA GLY A 236 -17.45 24.47 2.03
C GLY A 236 -17.13 23.25 2.87
N GLY A 237 -17.88 23.02 3.94
CA GLY A 237 -17.74 21.84 4.79
C GLY A 237 -17.97 20.52 4.04
N ILE A 238 -18.96 20.46 3.14
CA ILE A 238 -19.20 19.28 2.29
C ILE A 238 -18.02 19.06 1.33
N VAL A 239 -17.52 20.12 0.68
CA VAL A 239 -16.36 20.02 -0.22
C VAL A 239 -15.13 19.49 0.52
N PHE A 240 -14.83 20.02 1.72
CA PHE A 240 -13.72 19.52 2.53
C PHE A 240 -13.97 18.10 3.04
N LEU A 241 -15.20 17.74 3.39
CA LEU A 241 -15.54 16.38 3.80
C LEU A 241 -15.29 15.37 2.68
N VAL A 242 -15.70 15.69 1.45
CA VAL A 242 -15.45 14.87 0.26
C VAL A 242 -13.96 14.81 -0.06
N ASN A 243 -13.24 15.93 0.05
CA ASN A 243 -11.80 15.96 -0.20
C ASN A 243 -11.00 15.16 0.85
N ASN A 244 -11.48 15.10 2.10
CA ASN A 244 -10.83 14.35 3.18
C ASN A 244 -11.13 12.84 3.13
N TYR A 245 -12.00 12.35 2.24
CA TYR A 245 -12.26 10.92 2.09
C TYR A 245 -11.17 10.25 1.24
N PRO A 246 -10.59 9.10 1.62
CA PRO A 246 -10.83 8.34 2.84
C PRO A 246 -10.26 9.04 4.07
N PHE A 247 -11.03 9.10 5.15
CA PHE A 247 -10.68 9.89 6.34
C PHE A 247 -9.45 9.39 7.08
N CYS A 248 -9.06 8.14 6.84
CA CYS A 248 -7.87 7.54 7.39
C CYS A 248 -6.69 7.64 6.43
N ASN A 249 -5.50 7.83 7.00
CA ASN A 249 -4.26 7.81 6.25
C ASN A 249 -4.02 6.42 5.68
N HIS A 250 -3.38 6.41 4.51
CA HIS A 250 -2.83 5.17 3.99
C HIS A 250 -1.68 4.69 4.90
N LYS A 251 -1.53 3.37 5.05
CA LYS A 251 -0.43 2.73 5.78
C LYS A 251 0.94 3.12 5.21
N PHE A 252 0.97 3.38 3.90
CA PHE A 252 2.10 3.87 3.16
C PHE A 252 1.72 5.24 2.62
N ASP A 253 2.53 6.24 2.92
CA ASP A 253 2.31 7.64 2.59
C ASP A 253 2.41 7.88 1.08
N GLN A 254 1.49 8.70 0.57
CA GLN A 254 1.63 9.38 -0.72
C GLN A 254 2.10 10.83 -0.53
#